data_AF-H5THB2-F1
#
_entry.id   AF-H5THB2-F1
#
_cell.length_a   1.000
_cell.length_b   1.000
_cell.length_c   1.000
_cell.angle_alpha   90.00
_cell.angle_beta   90.00
_cell.angle_gamma   90.00
#
_symmetry.space_group_name_H-M   'P 1'
#
loop_
_entity.id
_entity.type
_entity.pdbx_description
1 polymer ?
#
loop_
_entity_poly.entity_id
_entity_poly.type
_entity_poly.pdbx_seq_one_letter_code
_entity_poly.pdbx_strand_id
1 'polypeptide(L)'
;MLFIRIADPGLNRDTDGTWTMTVSGMYPDAPRITLAHLSILAARGRSTLFDAVLAPDGADFFGGYYAAGDRLDPVELRVVE
;
A
#
# COMPACT_ATOMS: atom_id res chain seq x y z
N MET A 1 -18.81 -15.70 -0.98
CA MET A 1 -18.31 -14.98 0.22
C MET A 1 -16.88 -14.57 -0.09
N LEU A 2 -16.56 -13.27 -0.02
CA LEU A 2 -15.21 -12.76 -0.29
C LEU A 2 -14.45 -12.69 1.05
N PHE A 3 -13.31 -13.36 1.12
CA PHE A 3 -12.39 -13.27 2.26
C PHE A 3 -11.07 -12.69 1.76
N ILE A 4 -10.68 -11.54 2.30
CA ILE A 4 -9.41 -10.88 2.01
C ILE A 4 -8.63 -10.75 3.31
N ARG A 5 -7.37 -11.18 3.29
CA ARG A 5 -6.42 -10.95 4.37
C ARG A 5 -5.32 -10.07 3.84
N ILE A 6 -5.13 -8.93 4.49
CA ILE A 6 -3.98 -8.06 4.28
C ILE A 6 -3.06 -8.29 5.47
N ALA A 7 -1.84 -8.77 5.21
CA ALA A 7 -0.86 -9.06 6.23
C ALA A 7 0.51 -8.48 5.87
N ASP A 8 1.35 -8.37 6.89
CA ASP A 8 2.76 -7.97 6.78
C ASP A 8 2.94 -6.71 5.91
N PRO A 9 2.29 -5.57 6.22
CA PRO A 9 2.43 -4.37 5.41
C PRO A 9 3.88 -3.90 5.42
N GLY A 10 4.37 -3.50 4.25
CA GLY A 10 5.72 -3.01 4.06
C GLY A 10 5.72 -1.76 3.21
N LEU A 11 6.45 -0.75 3.66
CA LEU A 11 6.64 0.50 2.95
C LEU A 11 8.00 0.47 2.25
N ASN A 12 8.00 0.56 0.93
CA ASN A 12 9.22 0.55 0.13
C ASN A 12 9.37 1.87 -0.61
N ARG A 13 10.62 2.29 -0.80
CA ARG A 13 10.99 3.40 -1.68
C ARG A 13 11.92 2.85 -2.75
N ASP A 14 11.52 2.93 -4.01
CA ASP A 14 12.37 2.52 -5.13
C ASP A 14 13.40 3.62 -5.45
N THR A 15 14.42 3.24 -6.20
CA THR A 15 15.53 4.05 -6.71
C THR A 15 15.08 5.25 -7.56
N ASP A 16 13.94 5.15 -8.22
CA ASP A 16 13.30 6.24 -8.96
C ASP A 16 12.59 7.26 -8.04
N GLY A 17 12.52 6.98 -6.73
CA GLY A 17 11.88 7.80 -5.72
C GLY A 17 10.40 7.47 -5.48
N THR A 18 9.83 6.49 -6.19
CA THR A 18 8.45 6.03 -6.04
C THR A 18 8.29 5.33 -4.69
N TRP A 19 7.25 5.70 -3.94
CA TRP A 19 6.87 5.00 -2.73
C TRP A 19 5.77 3.98 -3.04
N THR A 20 5.91 2.77 -2.50
CA THR A 20 4.92 1.72 -2.64
C THR A 20 4.59 1.10 -1.30
N MET A 21 3.31 0.75 -1.14
CA MET A 21 2.86 -0.13 -0.08
C MET A 21 2.76 -1.54 -0.63
N THR A 22 3.47 -2.47 -0.01
CA THR A 22 3.39 -3.89 -0.32
C THR A 22 2.71 -4.66 0.80
N VAL A 23 1.97 -5.70 0.45
CA VAL A 23 1.30 -6.57 1.42
C VAL A 23 1.45 -8.02 1.00
N SER A 24 1.40 -8.91 2.00
CA SER A 24 1.28 -10.34 1.76
C SER A 24 -0.19 -10.75 1.79
N GLY A 25 -0.53 -11.72 0.93
CA GLY A 25 -1.89 -12.21 0.77
C GLY A 25 -2.33 -13.24 1.82
N MET A 26 -3.35 -14.02 1.44
CA MET A 26 -4.03 -14.97 2.32
C MET A 26 -3.12 -16.12 2.82
N TYR A 27 -2.13 -16.53 2.03
CA TYR A 27 -1.23 -17.62 2.38
C TYR A 27 0.07 -17.11 3.01
N PRO A 28 0.64 -17.80 4.01
CA PRO A 28 1.89 -17.38 4.69
C PRO A 28 3.06 -17.12 3.74
N ASP A 29 3.12 -17.86 2.63
CA ASP A 29 4.18 -17.76 1.61
C ASP A 29 3.70 -17.05 0.33
N ALA A 30 2.56 -16.36 0.38
CA ALA A 30 2.10 -15.58 -0.76
C ALA A 30 3.14 -14.50 -1.12
N PRO A 31 3.48 -14.34 -2.40
CA PRO A 31 4.38 -13.28 -2.81
C PRO A 31 3.81 -11.93 -2.39
N ARG A 32 4.70 -11.02 -1.96
CA ARG A 32 4.31 -9.65 -1.68
C ARG A 32 3.88 -8.99 -2.98
N ILE A 33 2.72 -8.35 -2.95
CA ILE A 33 2.21 -7.59 -4.09
C ILE A 33 2.29 -6.09 -3.82
N THR A 34 2.33 -5.28 -4.87
CA THR A 34 2.19 -3.83 -4.75
C THR A 34 0.72 -3.50 -4.59
N LEU A 35 0.30 -3.14 -3.38
CA LEU A 35 -1.09 -2.78 -3.12
C LEU A 35 -1.39 -1.35 -3.60
N ALA A 36 -0.49 -0.41 -3.31
CA ALA A 36 -0.71 1.00 -3.61
C ALA A 36 0.58 1.75 -3.97
N HIS A 37 0.45 2.72 -4.87
CA HIS A 37 1.44 3.78 -5.06
C HIS A 37 1.16 4.90 -4.07
N LEU A 38 2.23 5.41 -3.46
CA LEU A 38 2.15 6.42 -2.43
C LEU A 38 2.84 7.70 -2.87
N SER A 39 2.26 8.83 -2.49
CA SER A 39 2.87 10.15 -2.67
C SER A 39 2.83 10.91 -1.35
N ILE A 40 3.88 11.65 -1.05
CA ILE A 40 3.97 12.38 0.22
C ILE A 40 3.00 13.56 0.17
N LEU A 41 2.02 13.55 1.07
CA LEU A 41 1.11 14.67 1.29
C LEU A 41 1.72 15.71 2.23
N ALA A 42 2.28 15.22 3.34
CA ALA A 42 2.87 16.07 4.36
C ALA A 42 3.88 15.28 5.19
N ALA A 43 4.90 15.97 5.70
CA ALA A 43 5.82 15.42 6.68
C ALA A 43 5.98 16.42 7.83
N ARG A 44 5.85 15.94 9.07
CA ARG A 44 6.03 16.76 10.29
C ARG A 44 6.72 15.95 11.37
N GLY A 45 7.90 16.40 11.78
CA GLY A 45 8.71 15.71 12.79
C GLY A 45 8.99 14.27 12.36
N ARG A 46 8.50 13.30 13.14
CA ARG A 46 8.67 11.85 12.91
C ARG A 46 7.46 11.17 12.27
N SER A 47 6.52 11.96 11.75
CA SER A 47 5.32 11.48 11.06
C SER A 47 5.31 11.95 9.60
N THR A 48 4.98 11.03 8.69
CA THR A 48 4.79 11.28 7.26
C THR A 48 3.43 10.77 6.84
N LEU A 49 2.62 11.64 6.25
CA LEU A 49 1.33 11.31 5.67
C LEU A 49 1.47 11.11 4.16
N PHE A 50 0.89 10.03 3.67
CA PHE A 50 0.88 9.65 2.26
C PHE A 50 -0.54 9.67 1.71
N ASP A 51 -0.70 10.24 0.51
CA ASP A 51 -1.82 9.91 -0.36
C ASP A 51 -1.57 8.52 -0.95
N ALA A 52 -2.60 7.69 -1.02
CA ALA A 52 -2.52 6.33 -1.52
C ALA A 52 -3.44 6.14 -2.73
N VAL A 53 -2.88 5.56 -3.78
CA VAL A 53 -3.59 5.24 -5.01
C VAL A 53 -3.44 3.76 -5.28
N LEU A 54 -4.55 3.07 -5.51
CA LEU A 54 -4.58 1.63 -5.74
C LEU A 54 -3.74 1.27 -6.98
N ALA A 55 -2.79 0.35 -6.81
CA ALA A 55 -1.97 -0.14 -7.90
C ALA A 55 -2.73 -1.22 -8.71
N PRO A 56 -2.30 -1.53 -9.94
CA PRO A 56 -2.91 -2.61 -10.74
C PRO A 56 -2.99 -3.95 -10.00
N ASP A 57 -1.90 -4.40 -9.38
CA ASP A 57 -1.89 -5.67 -8.61
C ASP A 57 -2.87 -5.62 -7.42
N GLY A 58 -3.06 -4.44 -6.83
CA GLY A 58 -4.04 -4.21 -5.77
C GLY A 58 -5.48 -4.33 -6.26
N ALA A 59 -5.79 -3.81 -7.44
CA ALA A 59 -7.11 -3.94 -8.07
C ALA A 59 -7.45 -5.42 -8.32
N ASP A 60 -6.48 -6.20 -8.82
CA ASP A 60 -6.62 -7.64 -9.01
C ASP A 60 -6.79 -8.38 -7.68
N PHE A 61 -6.06 -7.96 -6.64
CA PHE A 61 -6.17 -8.52 -5.29
C PHE A 61 -7.56 -8.32 -4.68
N PHE A 62 -8.19 -7.18 -4.96
CA PHE A 62 -9.59 -6.93 -4.57
C PHE A 62 -10.60 -7.58 -5.52
N GLY A 63 -10.18 -8.35 -6.52
CA GLY A 63 -11.06 -9.03 -7.47
C GLY A 63 -11.73 -8.08 -8.47
N GLY A 64 -11.11 -6.93 -8.75
CA GLY A 64 -11.60 -5.95 -9.72
C GLY A 64 -12.78 -5.08 -9.24
N TYR A 65 -13.13 -5.13 -7.95
CA TYR A 65 -14.18 -4.27 -7.38
C TYR A 65 -13.75 -2.80 -7.30
N TYR A 66 -12.45 -2.55 -7.21
CA TYR A 66 -11.83 -1.24 -7.28
C TYR A 66 -10.90 -1.19 -8.47
N ALA A 67 -10.88 -0.06 -9.17
CA ALA A 67 -10.03 0.15 -10.33
C ALA A 67 -8.63 0.61 -9.91
N ALA A 68 -7.62 0.23 -10.68
CA ALA A 68 -6.30 0.81 -10.55
C ALA A 68 -6.40 2.34 -10.75
N GLY A 69 -5.75 3.11 -9.87
CA GLY A 69 -5.91 4.56 -9.83
C GLY A 69 -6.96 5.06 -8.83
N ASP A 70 -7.78 4.18 -8.25
CA ASP A 70 -8.72 4.58 -7.21
C ASP A 70 -7.97 5.11 -5.98
N ARG A 71 -8.48 6.21 -5.41
CA ARG A 71 -7.94 6.77 -4.18
C ARG A 71 -8.32 5.89 -3.01
N LEU A 72 -7.31 5.51 -2.23
CA LEU A 72 -7.47 4.85 -0.95
C LEU A 72 -7.43 5.88 0.17
N ASP A 73 -7.80 5.45 1.38
CA ASP A 73 -7.60 6.26 2.56
C ASP A 73 -6.09 6.57 2.74
N PRO A 74 -5.75 7.80 3.20
CA PRO A 74 -4.37 8.18 3.45
C PRO A 74 -3.68 7.28 4.48
N VAL A 75 -2.36 7.12 4.34
CA VAL A 75 -1.53 6.29 5.23
C VAL A 75 -0.56 7.18 6.00
N GLU A 76 -0.50 7.03 7.33
CA GLU A 76 0.50 7.71 8.17
C GLU A 76 1.61 6.73 8.59
N LEU A 77 2.87 7.08 8.29
CA LEU A 77 4.04 6.44 8.88
C LEU A 77 4.49 7.25 10.09
N ARG A 78 4.63 6.59 11.23
CA ARG A 78 5.25 7.17 12.42
C ARG A 78 6.46 6.34 12.84
N VAL A 79 7.63 7.00 12.94
CA VAL A 79 8.85 6.36 13.42
C VAL A 79 8.94 6.52 14.93
N VAL A 80 8.76 5.41 15.64
CA VAL A 80 8.95 5.30 17.10
C VAL A 80 10.36 4.80 17.42
N GLU A 81 10.90 5.21 18.56
CA GLU A 81 12.18 4.73 19.11
C GLU A 81 11.98 3.50 19.98
#